data_AF-A0A4Q7Y1G7-F1
#
_entry.id   AF-A0A4Q7Y1G7-F1
#
_cell.length_a   1.000
_cell.length_b   1.000
_cell.length_c   1.000
_cell.angle_alpha   90.00
_cell.angle_beta   90.00
_cell.angle_gamma   90.00
#
_symmetry.space_group_name_H-M   'P 1'
#
loop_
_entity.id
_entity.type
_entity.pdbx_description
1 polymer ?
#
loop_
_entity_poly.entity_id
_entity_poly.type
_entity_poly.pdbx_seq_one_letter_code
_entity_poly.pdbx_strand_id
1 'polypeptide(L)'
;MTRDRVRKQEIRARMAQTGEPYSEARRQLVAEITAYCQQCGQEVASGEGELSLSRGEHARAQEAREAFERERRELIAAAKPDDFRALSINPRDIPPRAQWVVHHYRCRPAEHWDGYGFEVGRLRTYRELMGVIIHLADKGYFEHTDLRTVLAEMHYAEPWGADEQKRRFRSVHPAEL
;
A
#
# COMPACT_ATOMS: atom_id res chain seq x y z
N MET A 1 -28.38 15.42 10.23
CA MET A 1 -28.12 15.80 8.82
C MET A 1 -27.65 14.56 8.09
N THR A 2 -28.18 14.22 6.91
CA THR A 2 -27.83 12.97 6.20
C THR A 2 -26.42 13.07 5.59
N ARG A 3 -25.65 11.96 5.60
CA ARG A 3 -24.29 11.88 5.00
C ARG A 3 -24.25 12.42 3.56
N ASP A 4 -25.30 12.18 2.78
CA ASP A 4 -25.43 12.68 1.40
C ASP A 4 -25.47 14.22 1.32
N ARG A 5 -26.10 14.89 2.29
CA ARG A 5 -26.23 16.35 2.33
C ARG A 5 -24.90 17.03 2.69
N VAL A 6 -24.13 16.42 3.59
CA VAL A 6 -22.75 16.83 3.92
C VAL A 6 -21.86 16.68 2.68
N ARG A 7 -21.90 15.50 2.03
CA ARG A 7 -21.09 15.18 0.84
C ARG A 7 -21.35 16.17 -0.31
N LYS A 8 -22.62 16.51 -0.56
CA LYS A 8 -23.00 17.51 -1.57
C LYS A 8 -22.50 18.91 -1.24
N GLN A 9 -22.47 19.30 0.03
CA GLN A 9 -21.88 20.58 0.45
C GLN A 9 -20.36 20.60 0.23
N GLU A 10 -19.66 19.51 0.55
CA GLU A 10 -18.20 19.40 0.36
C GLU A 10 -17.82 19.43 -1.13
N ILE A 11 -18.57 18.74 -2.00
CA ILE A 11 -18.36 18.79 -3.46
C ILE A 11 -18.52 20.22 -3.97
N ARG A 12 -19.59 20.91 -3.56
CA ARG A 12 -19.84 22.31 -3.96
C ARG A 12 -18.76 23.26 -3.44
N ALA A 13 -18.30 23.08 -2.20
CA ALA A 13 -17.22 23.89 -1.63
C ALA A 13 -15.90 23.70 -2.40
N ARG A 14 -15.58 22.47 -2.81
CA ARG A 14 -14.39 22.18 -3.60
C ARG A 14 -14.47 22.75 -5.01
N MET A 15 -15.61 22.63 -5.68
CA MET A 15 -15.84 23.30 -6.97
C MET A 15 -15.62 24.81 -6.88
N ALA A 16 -16.11 25.43 -5.80
CA ALA A 16 -15.93 26.86 -5.57
C ALA A 16 -14.47 27.26 -5.31
N GLN A 17 -13.68 26.39 -4.66
CA GLN A 17 -12.25 26.64 -4.40
C GLN A 17 -11.34 26.39 -5.60
N THR A 18 -11.63 25.37 -6.42
CA THR A 18 -10.70 24.86 -7.43
C THR A 18 -11.10 25.22 -8.87
N GLY A 19 -12.36 25.60 -9.10
CA GLY A 19 -12.91 25.77 -10.45
C GLY A 19 -13.10 24.46 -11.22
N GLU A 20 -12.81 23.31 -10.60
CA GLU A 20 -12.98 22.00 -11.22
C GLU A 20 -14.46 21.68 -11.45
N PRO A 21 -14.80 20.99 -12.57
CA PRO A 21 -16.17 20.57 -12.84
C PRO A 21 -16.68 19.59 -11.77
N TYR A 22 -18.00 19.57 -11.54
CA TYR A 22 -18.65 18.74 -10.51
C TYR A 22 -18.23 17.26 -10.60
N SER A 23 -18.05 16.73 -11.81
CA SER A 23 -17.61 15.34 -12.03
C SER A 23 -16.23 15.05 -11.45
N GLU A 24 -15.30 16.00 -11.55
CA GLU A 24 -13.92 15.87 -11.08
C GLU A 24 -13.83 16.12 -9.57
N ALA A 25 -14.46 17.20 -9.10
CA ALA A 25 -14.59 17.46 -7.66
C ALA A 25 -15.32 16.32 -6.94
N ARG A 26 -16.35 15.73 -7.57
CA ARG A 26 -17.01 14.52 -7.09
C ARG A 26 -16.06 13.33 -7.16
N ARG A 27 -15.36 13.06 -8.25
CA ARG A 27 -14.40 11.94 -8.34
C ARG A 27 -13.37 11.99 -7.21
N GLN A 28 -12.80 13.15 -6.94
CA GLN A 28 -11.78 13.30 -5.90
C GLN A 28 -12.34 13.15 -4.48
N LEU A 29 -13.65 13.36 -4.28
CA LEU A 29 -14.35 13.17 -2.99
C LEU A 29 -15.11 11.83 -2.90
N VAL A 30 -15.27 11.12 -4.01
CA VAL A 30 -16.21 9.99 -4.18
C VAL A 30 -15.59 8.79 -4.90
N ALA A 31 -14.35 8.85 -5.39
CA ALA A 31 -13.65 7.66 -5.86
C ALA A 31 -13.58 6.67 -4.69
N GLU A 32 -14.41 5.64 -4.76
CA GLU A 32 -14.53 4.59 -3.76
C GLU A 32 -13.38 3.63 -3.98
N ILE A 33 -12.34 3.82 -3.17
CA ILE A 33 -11.24 2.87 -3.10
C ILE A 33 -11.82 1.57 -2.54
N THR A 34 -11.60 0.48 -3.26
CA THR A 34 -12.09 -0.83 -2.90
C THR A 34 -10.93 -1.67 -2.37
N ALA A 35 -11.14 -2.31 -1.23
CA ALA A 35 -10.15 -3.15 -0.59
C ALA A 35 -10.65 -4.58 -0.58
N TYR A 36 -9.81 -5.54 -0.93
CA TYR A 36 -10.14 -6.96 -0.94
C TYR A 36 -9.27 -7.70 0.05
N CYS A 37 -9.88 -8.60 0.81
CA CYS A 37 -9.18 -9.43 1.77
C CYS A 37 -8.30 -10.43 1.03
N GLN A 38 -7.00 -10.42 1.28
CA GLN A 38 -6.06 -11.30 0.60
C GLN A 38 -6.28 -12.78 0.96
N GLN A 39 -6.86 -13.06 2.12
CA GLN A 39 -7.15 -14.43 2.57
C GLN A 39 -8.38 -15.05 1.88
N CYS A 40 -9.48 -14.29 1.75
CA CYS A 40 -10.76 -14.83 1.26
C CYS A 40 -11.20 -14.26 -0.10
N GLY A 41 -10.49 -13.26 -0.62
CA GLY A 41 -10.77 -12.56 -1.87
C GLY A 41 -11.99 -11.64 -1.84
N GLN A 42 -12.76 -11.62 -0.74
CA GLN A 42 -13.98 -10.80 -0.66
C GLN A 42 -13.66 -9.34 -0.35
N GLU A 43 -14.52 -8.43 -0.78
CA GLU A 43 -14.41 -7.01 -0.42
C GLU A 43 -14.45 -6.85 1.12
N VAL A 44 -13.61 -5.95 1.64
CA VAL A 44 -13.59 -5.55 3.05
C VAL A 44 -14.36 -4.26 3.22
N ALA A 45 -15.57 -4.30 3.77
CA ALA A 45 -16.33 -3.09 4.05
C ALA A 45 -15.68 -2.25 5.17
N SER A 46 -16.04 -0.98 5.26
CA SER A 46 -15.64 -0.13 6.38
C SER A 46 -16.08 -0.76 7.71
N GLY A 47 -15.17 -0.85 8.68
CA GLY A 47 -15.37 -1.48 9.98
C GLY A 47 -15.16 -2.99 10.00
N GLU A 48 -14.90 -3.64 8.85
CA GLU A 48 -14.78 -5.10 8.79
C GLU A 48 -13.33 -5.59 8.71
N GLY A 49 -12.37 -4.70 8.51
CA GLY A 49 -10.97 -5.08 8.39
C GLY A 49 -10.02 -3.90 8.28
N GLU A 50 -8.75 -4.24 8.06
CA GLU A 50 -7.66 -3.28 8.03
C GLU A 50 -6.62 -3.61 6.96
N LEU A 51 -5.95 -2.55 6.50
CA LEU A 51 -4.67 -2.62 5.82
C LEU A 51 -3.58 -2.65 6.90
N SER A 52 -2.76 -3.69 6.92
CA SER A 52 -1.79 -3.94 7.99
C SER A 52 -0.43 -4.33 7.46
N LEU A 53 0.60 -4.06 8.25
CA LEU A 53 2.00 -4.40 8.02
C LEU A 53 2.52 -5.14 9.25
N SER A 54 3.06 -6.35 9.06
CA SER A 54 3.66 -7.08 10.17
C SER A 54 4.91 -6.35 10.69
N ARG A 55 5.03 -6.21 12.02
CA ARG A 55 6.20 -5.57 12.63
C ARG A 55 7.48 -6.38 12.38
N GLY A 56 7.39 -7.70 12.50
CA GLY A 56 8.54 -8.59 12.29
C GLY A 56 8.98 -8.62 10.82
N GLU A 57 8.03 -8.61 9.89
CA GLU A 57 8.34 -8.50 8.47
C GLU A 57 8.96 -7.15 8.12
N HIS A 58 8.41 -6.05 8.64
CA HIS A 58 8.95 -4.71 8.45
C HIS A 58 10.39 -4.59 8.95
N ALA A 59 10.67 -5.06 10.18
CA ALA A 59 12.02 -5.02 10.75
C ALA A 59 13.02 -5.82 9.88
N ARG A 60 12.66 -7.03 9.46
CA ARG A 60 13.52 -7.86 8.59
C ARG A 60 13.79 -7.20 7.23
N ALA A 61 12.77 -6.63 6.60
CA ALA A 61 12.93 -5.94 5.32
C ALA A 61 13.81 -4.69 5.45
N GLN A 62 13.65 -3.94 6.55
CA GLN A 62 14.49 -2.78 6.85
C GLN A 62 15.96 -3.21 7.04
N GLU A 63 16.24 -4.18 7.91
CA GLU A 63 17.59 -4.68 8.17
C GLU A 63 18.27 -5.21 6.89
N ALA A 64 17.54 -6.01 6.10
CA ALA A 64 18.04 -6.55 4.84
C ALA A 64 18.36 -5.43 3.85
N ARG A 65 17.52 -4.40 3.77
CA ARG A 65 17.74 -3.26 2.88
C ARG A 65 18.94 -2.43 3.31
N GLU A 66 19.08 -2.16 4.60
CA GLU A 66 20.22 -1.44 5.16
C GLU A 66 21.54 -2.19 4.91
N ALA A 67 21.55 -3.52 5.06
CA ALA A 67 22.69 -4.36 4.75
C ALA A 67 23.07 -4.29 3.26
N PHE A 68 22.10 -4.47 2.36
CA PHE A 68 22.29 -4.38 0.92
C PHE A 68 22.86 -3.00 0.50
N GLU A 69 22.30 -1.89 1.00
CA GLU A 69 22.78 -0.55 0.66
C GLU A 69 24.16 -0.24 1.25
N ARG A 70 24.53 -0.87 2.37
CA ARG A 70 25.88 -0.75 2.94
C ARG A 70 26.90 -1.49 2.08
N GLU A 71 26.67 -2.77 1.80
CA GLU A 71 27.54 -3.58 0.93
C GLU A 71 27.70 -2.93 -0.45
N ARG A 72 26.60 -2.42 -1.00
CA ARG A 72 26.63 -1.70 -2.27
C ARG A 72 27.48 -0.43 -2.22
N ARG A 73 27.40 0.36 -1.14
CA ARG A 73 28.24 1.55 -0.97
C ARG A 73 29.72 1.18 -0.88
N GLU A 74 30.05 0.10 -0.18
CA GLU A 74 31.42 -0.40 -0.07
C GLU A 74 31.95 -0.88 -1.42
N LEU A 75 31.15 -1.62 -2.18
CA LEU A 75 31.49 -2.04 -3.55
C LEU A 75 31.75 -0.85 -4.47
N ILE A 76 30.89 0.17 -4.44
CA ILE A 76 31.05 1.39 -5.25
C ILE A 76 32.29 2.17 -4.82
N ALA A 77 32.57 2.27 -3.52
CA ALA A 77 33.75 2.97 -3.01
C ALA A 77 35.08 2.27 -3.40
N ALA A 78 35.07 0.95 -3.52
CA ALA A 78 36.22 0.16 -3.97
C ALA A 78 36.33 0.05 -5.50
N ALA A 79 35.30 0.47 -6.25
CA ALA A 79 35.23 0.32 -7.68
C ALA A 79 36.21 1.25 -8.40
N LYS A 80 36.79 0.76 -9.49
CA LYS A 80 37.50 1.62 -10.46
C LYS A 80 36.47 2.38 -11.32
N PRO A 81 36.82 3.54 -11.90
CA PRO A 81 35.90 4.33 -12.72
C PRO A 81 35.19 3.54 -13.84
N ASP A 82 35.82 2.50 -14.38
CA ASP A 82 35.30 1.69 -15.49
C ASP A 82 34.70 0.33 -15.04
N ASP A 83 34.53 0.11 -13.73
CA ASP A 83 33.92 -1.12 -13.21
C ASP A 83 32.38 -1.04 -13.25
N PHE A 84 31.84 -1.25 -14.45
CA PHE A 84 30.39 -1.28 -14.70
C PHE A 84 29.66 -2.31 -13.85
N ARG A 85 30.31 -3.40 -13.44
CA ARG A 85 29.67 -4.44 -12.65
C ARG A 85 29.39 -3.93 -11.24
N ALA A 86 30.37 -3.26 -10.62
CA ALA A 86 30.19 -2.64 -9.31
C ALA A 86 29.16 -1.49 -9.31
N LEU A 87 28.99 -0.81 -10.45
CA LEU A 87 28.00 0.27 -10.61
C LEU A 87 26.60 -0.23 -10.98
N SER A 88 26.48 -1.42 -11.57
CA SER A 88 25.21 -2.03 -11.94
C SER A 88 24.46 -2.62 -10.74
N ILE A 89 23.13 -2.54 -10.74
CA ILE A 89 22.28 -3.26 -9.79
C ILE A 89 21.56 -4.37 -10.56
N ASN A 90 21.75 -5.61 -10.13
CA ASN A 90 20.88 -6.70 -10.57
C ASN A 90 19.60 -6.66 -9.72
N PRO A 91 18.40 -6.53 -10.32
CA PRO A 91 17.15 -6.48 -9.58
C PRO A 91 16.89 -7.69 -8.68
N ARG A 92 17.50 -8.85 -8.97
CA ARG A 92 17.38 -10.07 -8.15
C ARG A 92 18.13 -10.00 -6.83
N ASP A 93 19.13 -9.13 -6.75
CA ASP A 93 19.96 -8.98 -5.55
C ASP A 93 19.32 -7.98 -4.57
N ILE A 94 18.28 -7.26 -5.03
CA ILE A 94 17.54 -6.30 -4.20
C ILE A 94 16.68 -7.09 -3.20
N PRO A 95 16.83 -6.85 -1.89
CA PRO A 95 16.03 -7.52 -0.88
C PRO A 95 14.52 -7.29 -1.07
N PRO A 96 13.68 -8.28 -0.73
CA PRO A 96 12.23 -8.12 -0.78
C PRO A 96 11.77 -7.02 0.17
N ARG A 97 10.67 -6.38 -0.18
CA ARG A 97 10.01 -5.37 0.65
C ARG A 97 9.02 -6.03 1.58
N ALA A 98 8.80 -5.43 2.75
CA ALA A 98 7.72 -5.86 3.62
C ALA A 98 6.37 -5.52 3.00
N GLN A 99 5.43 -6.45 3.13
CA GLN A 99 4.15 -6.40 2.44
C GLN A 99 3.06 -5.80 3.30
N TRP A 100 2.33 -4.86 2.72
CA TRP A 100 1.06 -4.42 3.24
C TRP A 100 -0.04 -5.37 2.79
N VAL A 101 -0.84 -5.81 3.76
CA VAL A 101 -1.86 -6.83 3.53
C VAL A 101 -3.21 -6.34 4.04
N VAL A 102 -4.24 -6.54 3.22
CA VAL A 102 -5.62 -6.24 3.59
C VAL A 102 -6.29 -7.53 4.07
N HIS A 103 -6.85 -7.50 5.28
CA HIS A 103 -7.63 -8.61 5.83
C HIS A 103 -8.93 -8.12 6.46
N HIS A 104 -10.00 -8.91 6.34
CA HIS A 104 -11.08 -8.84 7.34
C HIS A 104 -10.50 -9.17 8.71
N TYR A 105 -11.03 -8.59 9.78
CA TYR A 105 -10.59 -8.90 11.15
C TYR A 105 -10.66 -10.40 11.47
N ARG A 106 -11.72 -11.07 11.00
CA ARG A 106 -11.89 -12.54 11.15
C ARG A 106 -10.92 -13.38 10.31
N CYS A 107 -10.32 -12.79 9.27
CA CYS A 107 -9.40 -13.46 8.34
C CYS A 107 -7.93 -13.14 8.63
N ARG A 108 -7.66 -12.28 9.64
CA ARG A 108 -6.33 -11.80 9.95
C ARG A 108 -5.48 -12.91 10.60
N PRO A 109 -4.32 -13.28 10.03
CA PRO A 109 -3.41 -14.24 10.65
C PRO A 109 -2.85 -13.67 11.97
N ALA A 110 -2.55 -14.54 12.94
CA ALA A 110 -1.98 -14.18 14.25
C ALA A 110 -0.74 -13.27 14.15
N GLU A 111 0.13 -13.54 13.17
CA GLU A 111 1.38 -12.81 12.93
C GLU A 111 1.18 -11.34 12.59
N HIS A 112 0.01 -10.97 12.07
CA HIS A 112 -0.29 -9.59 11.74
C HIS A 112 -0.84 -8.79 12.93
N TRP A 113 -1.22 -9.41 14.05
CA TRP A 113 -1.86 -8.72 15.19
C TRP A 113 -0.92 -7.73 15.90
N ASP A 114 0.39 -7.98 15.89
CA ASP A 114 1.39 -7.11 16.53
C ASP A 114 1.97 -6.04 15.57
N GLY A 115 1.33 -5.89 14.41
CA GLY A 115 1.73 -5.00 13.33
C GLY A 115 1.28 -3.55 13.47
N TYR A 116 1.52 -2.81 12.40
CA TYR A 116 1.02 -1.45 12.22
C TYR A 116 -0.12 -1.49 11.18
N GLY A 117 -1.27 -0.87 11.47
CA GLY A 117 -2.44 -1.01 10.59
C GLY A 117 -3.42 0.16 10.64
N PHE A 118 -4.24 0.23 9.60
CA PHE A 118 -5.33 1.20 9.44
C PHE A 118 -6.60 0.49 9.03
N GLU A 119 -7.69 0.82 9.72
CA GLU A 119 -9.03 0.40 9.33
C GLU A 119 -9.34 0.83 7.87
N VAL A 120 -9.90 -0.08 7.07
CA VAL A 120 -10.12 0.13 5.63
C VAL A 120 -11.00 1.34 5.35
N GLY A 121 -11.94 1.67 6.24
CA GLY A 121 -12.75 2.88 6.17
C GLY A 121 -11.94 4.16 6.05
N ARG A 122 -10.74 4.21 6.63
CA ARG A 122 -9.79 5.35 6.54
C ARG A 122 -9.04 5.41 5.21
N LEU A 123 -9.35 4.53 4.27
CA LEU A 123 -8.74 4.48 2.94
C LEU A 123 -9.78 4.67 1.84
N ARG A 124 -11.07 4.85 2.18
CA ARG A 124 -12.17 4.79 1.20
C ARG A 124 -12.26 6.00 0.29
N THR A 125 -11.79 7.16 0.75
CA THR A 125 -11.71 8.36 -0.08
C THR A 125 -10.26 8.74 -0.36
N TYR A 126 -10.02 9.40 -1.49
CA TYR A 126 -8.69 9.92 -1.83
C TYR A 126 -8.13 10.84 -0.73
N ARG A 127 -8.99 11.65 -0.08
CA ARG A 127 -8.58 12.53 1.02
C ARG A 127 -8.05 11.74 2.21
N GLU A 128 -8.77 10.70 2.63
CA GLU A 128 -8.36 9.88 3.78
C GLU A 128 -7.11 9.07 3.43
N LEU A 129 -7.07 8.49 2.22
CA LEU A 129 -5.89 7.82 1.68
C LEU A 129 -4.65 8.73 1.70
N MET A 130 -4.76 9.98 1.21
CA MET A 130 -3.66 10.93 1.24
C MET A 130 -3.21 11.26 2.66
N GLY A 131 -4.14 11.33 3.62
CA GLY A 131 -3.79 11.48 5.04
C GLY A 131 -2.97 10.30 5.57
N VAL A 132 -3.31 9.07 5.18
CA VAL A 132 -2.54 7.87 5.52
C VAL A 132 -1.17 7.87 4.84
N ILE A 133 -1.10 8.22 3.55
CA ILE A 133 0.16 8.37 2.80
C ILE A 133 1.10 9.35 3.49
N ILE A 134 0.63 10.55 3.84
CA ILE A 134 1.44 11.57 4.52
C ILE A 134 1.93 11.02 5.87
N HIS A 135 1.05 10.39 6.64
CA HIS A 135 1.42 9.81 7.93
C HIS A 135 2.49 8.71 7.82
N LEU A 136 2.43 7.90 6.76
CA LEU A 136 3.39 6.82 6.51
C LEU A 136 4.73 7.36 5.98
N ALA A 137 4.70 8.44 5.21
CA ALA A 137 5.90 9.11 4.71
C ALA A 137 6.72 9.72 5.86
N ASP A 138 6.05 10.40 6.79
CA ASP A 138 6.67 10.98 7.98
C ASP A 138 7.40 9.92 8.84
N LYS A 139 6.94 8.68 8.78
CA LYS A 139 7.52 7.54 9.51
C LYS A 139 8.50 6.70 8.69
N GLY A 140 8.79 7.07 7.45
CA GLY A 140 9.76 6.36 6.60
C GLY A 140 9.28 5.02 6.03
N TYR A 141 7.99 4.70 6.08
CA TYR A 141 7.49 3.38 5.63
C TYR A 141 7.55 3.17 4.10
N PHE A 142 7.80 4.19 3.29
CA PHE A 142 7.77 4.06 1.82
C PHE A 142 8.95 3.31 1.21
N GLU A 143 10.12 3.35 1.86
CA GLU A 143 11.36 2.88 1.24
C GLU A 143 11.50 1.36 1.28
N HIS A 144 10.97 0.75 2.35
CA HIS A 144 11.18 -0.68 2.64
C HIS A 144 9.89 -1.50 2.56
N THR A 145 8.78 -0.89 2.11
CA THR A 145 7.49 -1.56 1.95
C THR A 145 6.95 -1.46 0.52
N ASP A 146 6.02 -2.34 0.19
CA ASP A 146 5.30 -2.36 -1.08
C ASP A 146 4.07 -1.42 -1.11
N LEU A 147 3.94 -0.51 -0.14
CA LEU A 147 2.77 0.35 0.05
C LEU A 147 2.29 1.02 -1.24
N ARG A 148 3.22 1.51 -2.08
CA ARG A 148 2.86 2.15 -3.36
C ARG A 148 2.09 1.20 -4.28
N THR A 149 2.52 -0.06 -4.33
CA THR A 149 1.88 -1.11 -5.12
C THR A 149 0.48 -1.37 -4.60
N VAL A 150 0.35 -1.61 -3.30
CA VAL A 150 -0.95 -1.93 -2.68
C VAL A 150 -1.94 -0.78 -2.83
N LEU A 151 -1.50 0.47 -2.64
CA LEU A 151 -2.37 1.63 -2.83
C LEU A 151 -2.80 1.83 -4.29
N ALA A 152 -1.91 1.56 -5.25
CA ALA A 152 -2.27 1.57 -6.66
C ALA A 152 -3.30 0.47 -6.97
N GLU A 153 -3.11 -0.74 -6.46
CA GLU A 153 -4.06 -1.84 -6.63
C GLU A 153 -5.43 -1.51 -6.02
N MET A 154 -5.47 -0.92 -4.82
CA MET A 154 -6.72 -0.50 -4.19
C MET A 154 -7.43 0.64 -4.96
N HIS A 155 -6.66 1.54 -5.59
CA HIS A 155 -7.21 2.66 -6.36
C HIS A 155 -7.73 2.25 -7.74
N TYR A 156 -7.05 1.30 -8.39
CA TYR A 156 -7.37 0.82 -9.75
C TYR A 156 -8.04 -0.55 -9.78
N ALA A 157 -8.52 -1.05 -8.63
CA ALA A 157 -9.29 -2.29 -8.61
C ALA A 157 -10.62 -2.08 -9.33
N GLU A 158 -10.64 -2.29 -10.65
CA GLU A 158 -11.81 -2.89 -11.28
C GLU A 158 -12.16 -4.16 -10.50
N PRO A 159 -13.44 -4.56 -10.43
CA PRO A 159 -13.81 -5.80 -9.75
C PRO A 159 -13.24 -6.98 -10.55
N TRP A 160 -11.98 -7.29 -10.27
CA TRP A 160 -11.25 -8.42 -10.79
C TRP A 160 -12.14 -9.64 -10.56
N GLY A 161 -12.47 -10.37 -11.63
CA GLY A 161 -13.24 -11.60 -11.49
C GLY A 161 -12.59 -12.52 -10.45
N ALA A 162 -13.38 -13.29 -9.71
CA ALA A 162 -12.92 -14.10 -8.58
C ALA A 162 -11.71 -15.01 -8.90
N ASP A 163 -11.50 -15.36 -10.17
CA ASP A 163 -10.38 -16.17 -10.65
C ASP A 163 -9.07 -15.39 -10.82
N GLU A 164 -9.12 -14.10 -11.16
CA GLU A 164 -7.93 -13.25 -11.27
C GLU A 164 -7.42 -12.83 -9.88
N GLN A 165 -8.35 -12.60 -8.94
CA GLN A 165 -8.01 -12.42 -7.52
C GLN A 165 -7.32 -13.66 -6.93
N LYS A 166 -7.86 -14.86 -7.18
CA LYS A 166 -7.23 -16.10 -6.72
C LYS A 166 -5.83 -16.28 -7.28
N ARG A 167 -5.57 -15.90 -8.54
CA ARG A 167 -4.21 -16.02 -9.13
C ARG A 167 -3.23 -15.05 -8.50
N ARG A 168 -3.59 -13.77 -8.36
CA ARG A 168 -2.66 -12.75 -7.82
C ARG A 168 -2.40 -12.89 -6.32
N PHE A 169 -3.39 -13.33 -5.55
CA PHE A 169 -3.26 -13.42 -4.09
C PHE A 169 -2.84 -14.81 -3.59
N ARG A 170 -3.04 -15.90 -4.36
CA ARG A 170 -2.44 -17.21 -4.02
C ARG A 170 -0.97 -17.34 -4.43
N SER A 171 -0.46 -16.50 -5.31
CA SER A 171 0.95 -16.52 -5.72
C SER A 171 1.92 -15.92 -4.68
N VAL A 172 1.43 -15.49 -3.51
CA VAL A 172 2.26 -14.90 -2.44
C VAL A 172 2.36 -15.81 -1.21
N HIS A 173 2.06 -17.10 -1.34
CA HIS A 173 2.63 -18.05 -0.38
C HIS A 173 4.13 -18.18 -0.68
N PRO A 174 5.03 -17.96 0.29
CA PRO A 174 6.41 -18.39 0.19
C PRO A 174 6.39 -19.92 0.28
N ALA A 175 6.10 -20.57 -0.85
CA ALA A 175 6.50 -21.95 -1.02
C ALA A 175 8.02 -21.93 -1.17
N GLU A 176 8.69 -22.29 -0.07
CA GLU A 176 9.99 -22.96 -0.08
C GLU A 176 11.11 -22.22 -0.86
N LEU A 177 11.78 -21.29 -0.18
CA LEU A 177 13.20 -21.00 -0.36
C LEU A 177 13.86 -20.79 1.00
#